data_AF-A0A9W7VZX4-F1
#
_entry.id   AF-A0A9W7VZX4-F1
#
_cell.length_a   1.000
_cell.length_b   1.000
_cell.length_c   1.000
_cell.angle_alpha   90.00
_cell.angle_beta   90.00
_cell.angle_gamma   90.00
#
_symmetry.space_group_name_H-M   'P 1'
#
loop_
_entity.id
_entity.type
_entity.pdbx_description
1 polymer ?
#
loop_
_entity_poly.entity_id
_entity_poly.type
_entity_poly.pdbx_seq_one_letter_code
_entity_poly.pdbx_strand_id
1 'polypeptide(L)'
;EASAPRLTSRCTNHRGDRARTADPTDSCVGQATFACRMRLFSRKTKASSRNSDAQSLNGDYRSHSLAVKRANMNPAQNASMPDIPLPRAPDPNVAPAAYLRSIYAVRERSALVLEKAKKNQLRHFTVDMSKFSETANYVVMMIKRDFAPDYASIPPHGRWQHFEAGGRPRVDQLMATWPSTVDAQERTRRLIDLFLVSVLLDAGAGMKWQYKSKESGKVFRRSEGLAVASLEMFKTGLFSSDPEQPCQVDKGGLKKLTTNKMAKGLQVTEENPIDGLEGRTNLLIRLAEALQNQDIFGKQGRPGDMLDYLLAHPSTHVAAVPIILLRPCGIH
;
A
#
# COMPACT_ATOMS: atom_id res chain seq x y z
N GLU A 1 -29.14 -10.22 54.35
CA GLU A 1 -30.21 -9.25 54.06
C GLU A 1 -29.76 -8.45 52.83
N ALA A 2 -30.13 -8.85 51.61
CA ALA A 2 -31.36 -8.45 50.90
C ALA A 2 -31.39 -6.91 50.66
N SER A 3 -31.61 -6.35 49.48
CA SER A 3 -32.14 -6.87 48.22
C SER A 3 -31.89 -5.87 47.09
N ALA A 4 -31.86 -6.35 45.86
CA ALA A 4 -32.02 -5.55 44.64
C ALA A 4 -33.47 -5.05 44.47
N PRO A 5 -33.75 -4.30 43.40
CA PRO A 5 -34.77 -4.83 42.49
C PRO A 5 -34.38 -4.77 41.00
N ARG A 6 -34.75 -5.85 40.30
CA ARG A 6 -34.95 -5.95 38.85
C ARG A 6 -36.44 -5.76 38.54
N LEU A 7 -36.77 -5.22 37.36
CA LEU A 7 -37.97 -5.47 36.52
C LEU A 7 -37.67 -4.79 35.17
N THR A 8 -37.27 -5.45 34.07
CA THR A 8 -38.02 -6.28 33.08
C THR A 8 -39.33 -5.71 32.54
N SER A 9 -39.30 -5.22 31.29
CA SER A 9 -40.13 -5.60 30.11
C SER A 9 -40.03 -4.45 29.07
N ARG A 10 -40.16 -4.57 27.75
CA ARG A 10 -40.52 -5.64 26.81
C ARG A 10 -40.10 -5.12 25.42
N CYS A 11 -39.73 -6.02 24.53
CA CYS A 11 -39.44 -5.74 23.12
C CYS A 11 -40.61 -5.04 22.40
N THR A 12 -40.30 -4.07 21.55
CA THR A 12 -40.96 -3.92 20.24
C THR A 12 -39.94 -3.51 19.18
N ASN A 13 -40.02 -4.19 18.04
CA ASN A 13 -39.20 -4.03 16.85
C ASN A 13 -39.37 -2.63 16.22
N HIS A 14 -38.28 -2.00 15.79
CA HIS A 14 -38.28 -1.32 14.50
C HIS A 14 -36.95 -1.47 13.75
N ARG A 15 -37.09 -1.67 12.45
CA ARG A 15 -36.07 -1.97 11.43
C ARG A 15 -35.46 -0.67 10.88
N GLY A 16 -34.25 -0.77 10.34
CA GLY A 16 -33.56 0.25 9.54
C GLY A 16 -32.55 1.03 10.40
N ASP A 17 -31.26 1.13 10.12
CA ASP A 17 -30.49 0.92 8.89
C ASP A 17 -29.10 0.37 9.24
N ARG A 18 -28.72 -0.75 8.63
CA ARG A 18 -27.30 -1.18 8.62
C ARG A 18 -26.58 -0.40 7.54
N ALA A 19 -25.98 0.73 7.92
CA ALA A 19 -24.84 1.27 7.19
C ALA A 19 -23.72 0.21 7.23
N ARG A 20 -23.55 -0.52 6.12
CA ARG A 20 -22.40 -1.40 5.90
C ARG A 20 -21.17 -0.50 5.74
N THR A 21 -20.42 -0.31 6.81
CA THR A 21 -19.05 0.19 6.73
C THR A 21 -18.24 -0.86 5.97
N ALA A 22 -17.92 -0.58 4.71
CA ALA A 22 -17.02 -1.41 3.92
C ALA A 22 -15.62 -1.34 4.55
N ASP A 23 -15.08 -2.50 4.93
CA ASP A 23 -13.73 -2.63 5.47
C ASP A 23 -12.71 -2.38 4.34
N PRO A 24 -11.86 -1.34 4.41
CA PRO A 24 -10.95 -0.98 3.32
C PRO A 24 -9.86 -2.02 3.05
N THR A 25 -9.61 -2.95 3.98
CA THR A 25 -8.62 -4.03 3.86
C THR A 25 -9.03 -5.13 2.87
N ASP A 26 -10.32 -5.25 2.58
CA ASP A 26 -10.87 -6.27 1.67
C ASP A 26 -10.66 -5.92 0.19
N SER A 27 -10.33 -4.66 -0.11
CA SER A 27 -10.30 -4.12 -1.48
C SER A 27 -9.10 -4.63 -2.31
N CYS A 28 -7.88 -4.64 -1.76
CA CYS A 28 -6.68 -5.03 -2.51
C CYS A 28 -6.48 -6.55 -2.62
N VAL A 29 -6.81 -7.28 -1.55
CA VAL A 29 -6.84 -8.76 -1.59
C VAL A 29 -7.98 -9.23 -2.49
N GLY A 30 -9.11 -8.51 -2.50
CA GLY A 30 -10.23 -8.75 -3.41
C GLY A 30 -9.86 -8.62 -4.89
N GLN A 31 -9.14 -7.56 -5.28
CA GLN A 31 -8.81 -7.30 -6.70
C GLN A 31 -7.90 -8.38 -7.32
N ALA A 32 -6.81 -8.78 -6.64
CA ALA A 32 -5.90 -9.82 -7.14
C ALA A 32 -6.55 -11.22 -7.15
N THR A 33 -7.39 -11.50 -6.15
CA THR A 33 -8.13 -12.77 -6.04
C THR A 33 -9.26 -12.85 -7.08
N PHE A 34 -9.78 -11.71 -7.54
CA PHE A 34 -10.87 -11.64 -8.51
C PHE A 34 -10.43 -11.63 -9.99
N ALA A 35 -9.28 -11.03 -10.33
CA ALA A 35 -8.69 -11.20 -11.68
C ALA A 35 -8.44 -12.69 -12.00
N CYS A 36 -8.17 -13.49 -10.96
CA CYS A 36 -8.12 -14.95 -11.02
C CYS A 36 -9.51 -15.59 -11.21
N ARG A 37 -10.57 -15.06 -10.57
CA ARG A 37 -11.97 -15.51 -10.77
C ARG A 37 -12.51 -15.21 -12.18
N MET A 38 -12.18 -14.04 -12.75
CA MET A 38 -12.49 -13.68 -14.14
C MET A 38 -11.54 -14.33 -15.16
N ARG A 39 -10.56 -15.12 -14.67
CA ARG A 39 -9.55 -15.86 -15.43
C ARG A 39 -8.69 -15.01 -16.39
N LEU A 40 -8.59 -13.69 -16.15
CA LEU A 40 -7.65 -12.83 -16.89
C LEU A 40 -6.21 -13.36 -16.76
N PHE A 41 -5.86 -13.87 -15.58
CA PHE A 41 -4.60 -14.57 -15.33
C PHE A 41 -4.87 -16.02 -14.95
N SER A 42 -4.12 -16.95 -15.56
CA SER A 42 -4.18 -18.37 -15.22
C SER A 42 -2.77 -18.95 -15.05
N ARG A 43 -2.55 -19.78 -14.03
CA ARG A 43 -1.23 -20.39 -13.79
C ARG A 43 -0.95 -21.46 -14.85
N LYS A 44 0.24 -21.45 -15.44
CA LYS A 44 0.70 -22.56 -16.29
C LYS A 44 0.97 -23.77 -15.40
N THR A 45 0.23 -24.85 -15.59
CA THR A 45 0.59 -26.15 -15.02
C THR A 45 1.86 -26.64 -15.72
N LYS A 46 2.83 -27.19 -14.98
CA LYS A 46 3.99 -27.84 -15.62
C LYS A 46 3.43 -28.99 -16.45
N ALA A 47 3.60 -28.93 -17.77
CA ALA A 47 3.21 -30.02 -18.65
C ALA A 47 4.05 -31.26 -18.29
N SER A 48 3.40 -32.24 -17.67
CA SER A 48 3.78 -33.64 -17.82
C SER A 48 3.58 -33.98 -19.30
N SER A 49 4.64 -34.38 -19.98
CA SER A 49 4.55 -34.96 -21.31
C SER A 49 3.65 -36.19 -21.25
N ARG A 50 2.45 -36.13 -21.84
CA ARG A 50 1.69 -37.30 -22.30
C ARG A 50 0.74 -36.88 -23.40
N ASN A 51 0.99 -37.41 -24.60
CA ASN A 51 -0.03 -37.60 -25.64
C ASN A 51 -1.17 -38.43 -25.06
N SER A 52 -2.41 -37.98 -25.24
CA SER A 52 -3.53 -38.76 -25.78
C SER A 52 -4.83 -37.95 -25.71
N ASP A 53 -5.64 -38.17 -26.72
CA ASP A 53 -6.95 -37.58 -27.01
C ASP A 53 -7.92 -37.59 -25.83
N ALA A 54 -8.67 -36.49 -25.66
CA ALA A 54 -9.97 -36.53 -25.00
C ALA A 54 -10.84 -35.33 -25.42
N GLN A 55 -11.72 -35.64 -26.37
CA GLN A 55 -13.06 -35.11 -26.66
C GLN A 55 -13.57 -33.86 -25.91
N SER A 56 -13.94 -32.89 -26.76
CA SER A 56 -14.97 -31.88 -26.60
C SER A 56 -16.19 -32.33 -25.78
N LEU A 57 -16.55 -31.52 -24.77
CA LEU A 57 -17.91 -31.39 -24.29
C LEU A 57 -18.24 -29.90 -24.13
N ASN A 58 -19.03 -29.40 -25.10
CA ASN A 58 -19.70 -28.11 -25.08
C ASN A 58 -20.71 -28.06 -23.92
N GLY A 59 -20.60 -27.03 -23.08
CA GLY A 59 -21.63 -26.65 -22.13
C GLY A 59 -22.20 -25.29 -22.52
N ASP A 60 -23.36 -25.31 -23.16
CA ASP A 60 -24.17 -24.13 -23.49
C ASP A 60 -24.51 -23.33 -22.22
N TYR A 61 -24.09 -22.06 -22.18
CA TYR A 61 -24.71 -21.07 -21.31
C TYR A 61 -25.25 -19.93 -22.19
N ARG A 62 -26.57 -19.94 -22.32
CA ARG A 62 -27.40 -18.95 -23.01
C ARG A 62 -27.07 -17.53 -22.54
N SER A 63 -26.65 -16.68 -23.48
CA SER A 63 -26.55 -15.24 -23.31
C SER A 63 -27.93 -14.61 -23.42
N HIS A 64 -28.41 -14.00 -22.33
CA HIS A 64 -29.54 -13.08 -22.40
C HIS A 64 -29.02 -11.70 -22.84
N SER A 65 -29.31 -11.32 -24.07
CA SER A 65 -29.05 -9.99 -24.61
C SER A 65 -30.04 -8.98 -24.01
N LEU A 66 -29.56 -8.11 -23.13
CA LEU A 66 -30.28 -6.89 -22.75
C LEU A 66 -29.70 -5.73 -23.53
N ALA A 67 -30.43 -5.29 -24.55
CA ALA A 67 -30.13 -4.09 -25.31
C ALA A 67 -30.35 -2.86 -24.40
N VAL A 68 -29.26 -2.21 -23.97
CA VAL A 68 -29.32 -0.92 -23.28
C VAL A 68 -28.91 0.18 -24.26
N LYS A 69 -29.86 1.09 -24.48
CA LYS A 69 -29.75 2.28 -25.34
C LYS A 69 -28.52 3.13 -24.97
N ARG A 70 -27.75 3.53 -25.98
CA ARG A 70 -26.69 4.55 -25.87
C ARG A 70 -27.29 5.86 -25.37
N ALA A 71 -27.02 6.22 -24.12
CA ALA A 71 -27.17 7.59 -23.63
C ALA A 71 -25.79 8.26 -23.70
N ASN A 72 -25.71 9.24 -24.60
CA ASN A 72 -24.52 10.00 -24.94
C ASN A 72 -24.36 11.15 -23.93
N MET A 73 -23.64 10.92 -22.81
CA MET A 73 -23.23 11.98 -21.88
C MET A 73 -21.88 11.57 -21.28
N ASN A 74 -20.78 12.12 -21.81
CA ASN A 74 -19.43 11.94 -21.30
C ASN A 74 -19.17 13.00 -20.19
N PRO A 75 -19.09 12.64 -18.90
CA PRO A 75 -18.80 13.60 -17.83
C PRO A 75 -17.31 14.00 -17.78
N ALA A 76 -16.48 13.41 -18.64
CA ALA A 76 -15.02 13.55 -18.63
C ALA A 76 -14.49 14.88 -19.21
N GLN A 77 -15.34 15.73 -19.79
CA GLN A 77 -14.85 16.94 -20.47
C GLN A 77 -14.35 18.05 -19.52
N ASN A 78 -14.66 18.00 -18.22
CA ASN A 78 -14.33 19.09 -17.29
C ASN A 78 -13.17 18.81 -16.32
N ALA A 79 -12.50 17.66 -16.44
CA ALA A 79 -11.28 17.39 -15.66
C ALA A 79 -10.05 17.86 -16.46
N SER A 80 -9.73 19.15 -16.39
CA SER A 80 -8.43 19.64 -16.87
C SER A 80 -7.34 19.15 -15.91
N MET A 81 -6.69 18.04 -16.25
CA MET A 81 -5.39 17.74 -15.66
C MET A 81 -4.40 18.77 -16.21
N PRO A 82 -3.59 19.41 -15.35
CA PRO A 82 -2.54 20.29 -15.84
C PRO A 82 -1.62 19.46 -16.75
N ASP A 83 -1.47 19.89 -18.00
CA ASP A 83 -0.52 19.30 -18.94
C ASP A 83 0.88 19.73 -18.50
N ILE A 84 1.50 18.91 -17.64
CA ILE A 84 2.85 19.11 -17.17
C ILE A 84 3.77 18.39 -18.17
N PRO A 85 4.48 19.12 -19.06
CA PRO A 85 5.35 18.49 -20.05
C PRO A 85 6.43 17.67 -19.34
N LEU A 86 6.49 16.37 -19.64
CA LEU A 86 7.50 15.49 -19.09
C LEU A 86 8.88 15.86 -19.68
N PRO A 87 9.94 15.91 -18.85
CA PRO A 87 11.29 16.14 -19.34
C PRO A 87 11.73 15.01 -20.27
N ARG A 88 12.62 15.29 -21.23
CA ARG A 88 13.08 14.29 -22.21
C ARG A 88 13.73 13.09 -21.51
N ALA A 89 13.59 11.92 -22.13
CA ALA A 89 14.22 10.68 -21.64
C ALA A 89 15.76 10.85 -21.61
N PRO A 90 16.44 10.46 -20.52
CA PRO A 90 17.90 10.44 -20.47
C PRO A 90 18.47 9.43 -21.49
N ASP A 91 19.60 9.75 -22.11
CA ASP A 91 20.28 8.82 -23.03
C ASP A 91 20.87 7.63 -22.23
N PRO A 92 20.46 6.38 -22.52
CA PRO A 92 20.97 5.21 -21.82
C PRO A 92 22.47 4.95 -22.04
N ASN A 93 23.06 5.42 -23.15
CA ASN A 93 24.49 5.23 -23.43
C ASN A 93 25.36 6.22 -22.65
N VAL A 94 24.83 7.39 -22.32
CA VAL A 94 25.54 8.44 -21.58
C VAL A 94 25.26 8.36 -20.08
N ALA A 95 24.01 8.14 -19.69
CA ALA A 95 23.58 8.12 -18.30
C ALA A 95 22.64 6.94 -18.00
N PRO A 96 23.15 5.69 -18.02
CA PRO A 96 22.32 4.49 -17.88
C PRO A 96 21.52 4.45 -16.57
N ALA A 97 22.11 4.91 -15.46
CA ALA A 97 21.42 4.97 -14.17
C ALA A 97 20.28 6.01 -14.16
N ALA A 98 20.45 7.15 -14.82
CA ALA A 98 19.41 8.16 -14.95
C ALA A 98 18.27 7.65 -15.84
N TYR A 99 18.60 6.96 -16.93
CA TYR A 99 17.62 6.31 -17.79
C TYR A 99 16.77 5.29 -17.01
N LEU A 100 17.41 4.36 -16.30
CA LEU A 100 16.72 3.31 -15.54
C LEU A 100 15.81 3.84 -14.43
N ARG A 101 16.08 5.05 -13.90
CA ARG A 101 15.25 5.73 -12.90
C ARG A 101 14.12 6.57 -13.51
N SER A 102 14.04 6.66 -14.84
CA SER A 102 13.04 7.47 -15.55
C SER A 102 11.73 6.71 -15.79
N ILE A 103 10.61 7.45 -15.90
CA ILE A 103 9.31 6.88 -16.28
C ILE A 103 9.32 6.28 -17.70
N TYR A 104 10.23 6.75 -18.57
CA TYR A 104 10.41 6.21 -19.92
C TYR A 104 10.93 4.79 -19.89
N ALA A 105 11.97 4.52 -19.10
CA ALA A 105 12.48 3.17 -18.93
C ALA A 105 11.43 2.24 -18.34
N VAL A 106 10.63 2.70 -17.36
CA VAL A 106 9.52 1.91 -16.82
C VAL A 106 8.52 1.55 -17.92
N ARG A 107 8.05 2.52 -18.71
CA ARG A 107 7.09 2.28 -19.81
C ARG A 107 7.66 1.34 -20.87
N GLU A 108 8.88 1.58 -21.34
CA GLU A 108 9.54 0.75 -22.34
C GLU A 108 9.70 -0.70 -21.85
N ARG A 109 10.27 -0.89 -20.66
CA ARG A 109 10.54 -2.22 -20.13
C ARG A 109 9.26 -2.98 -19.81
N SER A 110 8.23 -2.31 -19.28
CA SER A 110 6.92 -2.93 -19.04
C SER A 110 6.23 -3.32 -20.34
N ALA A 111 6.39 -2.57 -21.43
CA ALA A 111 5.84 -2.92 -22.74
C ALA A 111 6.42 -4.25 -23.26
N LEU A 112 7.71 -4.50 -23.05
CA LEU A 112 8.33 -5.78 -23.43
C LEU A 112 7.69 -6.98 -22.69
N VAL A 113 7.33 -6.80 -21.42
CA VAL A 113 6.64 -7.84 -20.63
C VAL A 113 5.21 -8.03 -21.13
N LEU A 114 4.50 -6.95 -21.44
CA LEU A 114 3.14 -7.00 -22.00
C LEU A 114 3.11 -7.71 -23.37
N GLU A 115 4.07 -7.44 -24.25
CA GLU A 115 4.15 -8.10 -25.55
C GLU A 115 4.43 -9.61 -25.41
N LYS A 116 5.28 -10.01 -24.46
CA LYS A 116 5.46 -11.42 -24.11
C LYS A 116 4.19 -12.04 -23.52
N ALA A 117 3.44 -11.28 -22.72
CA ALA A 117 2.16 -11.72 -22.16
C ALA A 117 1.13 -12.03 -23.26
N LYS A 118 0.96 -11.10 -24.21
CA LYS A 118 0.06 -11.26 -25.37
C LYS A 118 0.42 -12.47 -26.23
N LYS A 119 1.72 -12.76 -26.38
CA LYS A 119 2.23 -13.92 -27.15
C LYS A 119 2.26 -15.22 -26.34
N ASN A 120 1.74 -15.24 -25.11
CA ASN A 120 1.79 -16.37 -24.19
C ASN A 120 3.22 -16.91 -23.89
N GLN A 121 4.22 -16.02 -23.93
CA GLN A 121 5.64 -16.35 -23.73
C GLN A 121 6.09 -16.22 -22.26
N LEU A 122 5.18 -15.92 -21.33
CA LEU A 122 5.49 -15.85 -19.91
C LEU A 122 5.70 -17.24 -19.29
N ARG A 123 6.53 -17.33 -18.26
CA ARG A 123 6.95 -18.60 -17.65
C ARG A 123 5.91 -19.23 -16.72
N HIS A 124 5.20 -18.40 -15.94
CA HIS A 124 4.41 -18.89 -14.80
C HIS A 124 2.90 -18.77 -14.98
N PHE A 125 2.44 -17.87 -15.83
CA PHE A 125 1.02 -17.63 -16.06
C PHE A 125 0.76 -17.25 -17.52
N THR A 126 -0.49 -17.43 -17.94
CA THR A 126 -1.04 -16.94 -19.20
C THR A 126 -1.89 -15.70 -18.92
N VAL A 127 -2.08 -14.86 -19.93
CA VAL A 127 -2.98 -13.69 -19.88
C VAL A 127 -4.02 -13.83 -20.98
N ASP A 128 -5.28 -13.91 -20.60
CA ASP A 128 -6.40 -13.95 -21.55
C ASP A 128 -6.93 -12.54 -21.80
N MET A 129 -6.41 -11.89 -22.84
CA MET A 129 -6.80 -10.52 -23.18
C MET A 129 -8.28 -10.39 -23.59
N SER A 130 -8.97 -11.49 -23.94
CA SER A 130 -10.43 -11.44 -24.21
C SER A 130 -11.23 -11.06 -22.95
N LYS A 131 -10.69 -11.33 -21.77
CA LYS A 131 -11.29 -11.02 -20.46
C LYS A 131 -10.95 -9.64 -19.93
N PHE A 132 -10.07 -8.90 -20.62
CA PHE A 132 -9.59 -7.61 -20.13
C PHE A 132 -10.72 -6.58 -20.00
N SER A 133 -11.57 -6.44 -21.02
CA SER A 133 -12.69 -5.48 -21.00
C SER A 133 -13.71 -5.80 -19.90
N GLU A 134 -14.05 -7.08 -19.74
CA GLU A 134 -14.97 -7.54 -18.69
C GLU A 134 -14.41 -7.27 -17.29
N THR A 135 -13.12 -7.54 -17.08
CA THR A 135 -12.43 -7.27 -15.82
C THR A 135 -12.38 -5.76 -15.53
N ALA A 136 -12.07 -4.92 -16.52
CA ALA A 136 -12.05 -3.47 -16.36
C ALA A 136 -13.43 -2.93 -15.99
N ASN A 137 -14.49 -3.36 -16.70
CA ASN A 137 -15.87 -2.96 -16.41
C ASN A 137 -16.29 -3.35 -14.98
N TYR A 138 -15.88 -4.53 -14.52
CA TYR A 138 -16.15 -4.97 -13.15
C TYR A 138 -15.48 -4.07 -12.11
N VAL A 139 -14.20 -3.74 -12.29
CA VAL A 139 -13.48 -2.83 -11.38
C VAL A 139 -14.16 -1.46 -11.34
N VAL A 140 -14.53 -0.91 -12.50
CA VAL A 140 -15.28 0.35 -12.60
C VAL A 140 -16.62 0.25 -11.88
N MET A 141 -17.35 -0.86 -12.05
CA MET A 141 -18.63 -1.09 -11.39
C MET A 141 -18.47 -1.11 -9.86
N MET A 142 -17.41 -1.72 -9.32
CA MET A 142 -17.16 -1.73 -7.87
C MET A 142 -16.84 -0.35 -7.32
N ILE A 143 -15.99 0.40 -8.02
CA ILE A 143 -15.68 1.78 -7.64
C ILE A 143 -16.95 2.63 -7.67
N LYS A 144 -17.79 2.49 -8.70
CA LYS A 144 -19.07 3.20 -8.79
C LYS A 144 -20.04 2.80 -7.69
N ARG A 145 -20.17 1.50 -7.39
CA ARG A 145 -21.08 0.99 -6.34
C ARG A 145 -20.74 1.61 -4.98
N ASP A 146 -19.44 1.71 -4.66
CA ASP A 146 -18.99 2.10 -3.33
C ASP A 146 -18.78 3.61 -3.18
N PHE A 147 -18.48 4.33 -4.27
CA PHE A 147 -18.05 5.73 -4.21
C PHE A 147 -18.77 6.67 -5.16
N ALA A 148 -19.65 6.21 -6.07
CA ALA A 148 -20.40 7.16 -6.89
C ALA A 148 -21.48 7.87 -6.05
N PRO A 149 -21.66 9.19 -6.22
CA PRO A 149 -20.94 10.11 -7.11
C PRO A 149 -19.69 10.76 -6.48
N ASP A 150 -19.46 10.58 -5.18
CA ASP A 150 -18.36 11.19 -4.43
C ASP A 150 -17.06 10.37 -4.48
N TYR A 151 -16.38 10.40 -5.62
CA TYR A 151 -15.08 9.75 -5.79
C TYR A 151 -13.95 10.39 -4.96
N ALA A 152 -14.16 11.58 -4.39
CA ALA A 152 -13.17 12.21 -3.52
C ALA A 152 -13.08 11.51 -2.15
N SER A 153 -14.12 10.75 -1.78
CA SER A 153 -14.14 9.93 -0.57
C SER A 153 -13.34 8.63 -0.66
N ILE A 154 -12.83 8.27 -1.85
CA ILE A 154 -11.99 7.08 -2.01
C ILE A 154 -10.74 7.26 -1.15
N PRO A 155 -10.51 6.39 -0.14
CA PRO A 155 -9.36 6.53 0.71
C PRO A 155 -8.10 6.33 -0.14
N PRO A 156 -7.05 7.16 0.04
CA PRO A 156 -5.78 6.91 -0.61
C PRO A 156 -5.31 5.50 -0.22
N HIS A 157 -4.75 4.73 -1.15
CA HIS A 157 -4.17 3.44 -0.80
C HIS A 157 -2.68 3.62 -0.53
N GLY A 158 -2.23 3.28 0.67
CA GLY A 158 -0.83 3.35 1.02
C GLY A 158 -0.52 2.72 2.37
N ARG A 159 0.69 2.98 2.86
CA ARG A 159 1.13 2.49 4.16
C ARG A 159 0.23 2.96 5.31
N TRP A 160 -0.40 4.13 5.16
CA TRP A 160 -1.28 4.70 6.18
C TRP A 160 -2.41 3.74 6.55
N GLN A 161 -3.10 3.20 5.55
CA GLN A 161 -4.21 2.26 5.73
C GLN A 161 -3.74 0.92 6.32
N HIS A 162 -2.50 0.50 6.05
CA HIS A 162 -1.93 -0.69 6.70
C HIS A 162 -1.72 -0.49 8.20
N PHE A 163 -1.40 0.73 8.68
CA PHE A 163 -1.37 1.01 10.12
C PHE A 163 -2.76 0.92 10.76
N GLU A 164 -3.80 1.13 9.96
CA GLU A 164 -5.20 1.09 10.40
C GLU A 164 -5.80 -0.32 10.46
N ALA A 165 -5.01 -1.35 10.14
CA ALA A 165 -5.43 -2.74 10.12
C ALA A 165 -6.16 -3.16 11.41
N GLY A 166 -7.33 -3.81 11.23
CA GLY A 166 -8.21 -4.18 12.34
C GLY A 166 -9.04 -3.02 12.90
N GLY A 167 -9.25 -1.96 12.11
CA GLY A 167 -10.19 -0.86 12.38
C GLY A 167 -9.72 0.11 13.46
N ARG A 168 -8.40 0.34 13.56
CA ARG A 168 -7.82 1.20 14.60
C ARG A 168 -6.99 2.33 13.99
N PRO A 169 -7.30 3.61 14.24
CA PRO A 169 -6.56 4.73 13.67
C PRO A 169 -5.22 4.94 14.40
N ARG A 170 -4.26 4.03 14.19
CA ARG A 170 -3.02 3.97 15.00
C ARG A 170 -2.10 5.17 14.81
N VAL A 171 -2.11 5.78 13.62
CA VAL A 171 -1.32 6.99 13.35
C VAL A 171 -1.91 8.17 14.10
N ASP A 172 -3.23 8.35 14.09
CA ASP A 172 -3.89 9.39 14.89
C ASP A 172 -3.69 9.18 16.38
N GLN A 173 -3.78 7.93 16.85
CA GLN A 173 -3.47 7.58 18.24
C GLN A 173 -2.03 7.92 18.62
N LEU A 174 -1.06 7.70 17.72
CA LEU A 174 0.33 8.10 17.93
C LEU A 174 0.46 9.63 17.96
N MET A 175 -0.17 10.35 17.03
CA MET A 175 -0.11 11.82 17.01
C MET A 175 -0.74 12.45 18.25
N ALA A 176 -1.75 11.80 18.81
CA ALA A 176 -2.41 12.23 20.05
C ALA A 176 -1.53 12.04 21.29
N THR A 177 -0.47 11.19 21.26
CA THR A 177 0.45 11.06 22.39
C THR A 177 1.50 12.16 22.46
N TRP A 178 1.69 12.91 21.37
CA TRP A 178 2.67 14.01 21.34
C TRP A 178 2.10 15.27 21.99
N PRO A 179 2.87 15.95 22.86
CA PRO A 179 2.39 17.15 23.55
C PRO A 179 2.13 18.29 22.56
N SER A 180 1.33 19.26 22.98
CA SER A 180 1.01 20.46 22.19
C SER A 180 2.23 21.33 21.89
N THR A 181 3.31 21.16 22.63
CA THR A 181 4.62 21.81 22.38
C THR A 181 5.31 21.30 21.13
N VAL A 182 4.94 20.11 20.61
CA VAL A 182 5.44 19.61 19.32
C VAL A 182 4.62 20.23 18.20
N ASP A 183 5.26 21.12 17.44
CA ASP A 183 4.65 21.82 16.33
C ASP A 183 4.24 20.90 15.17
N ALA A 184 3.46 21.44 14.23
CA ALA A 184 2.98 20.67 13.08
C ALA A 184 4.11 20.14 12.18
N GLN A 185 5.21 20.89 12.02
CA GLN A 185 6.32 20.47 11.17
C GLN A 185 7.04 19.27 11.77
N GLU A 186 7.36 19.29 13.07
CA GLU A 186 8.01 18.18 13.75
C GLU A 186 7.10 16.95 13.80
N ARG A 187 5.79 17.11 13.96
CA ARG A 187 4.83 16.02 13.80
C ARG A 187 4.94 15.40 12.40
N THR A 188 5.02 16.24 11.36
CA THR A 188 5.24 15.76 9.98
C THR A 188 6.58 15.06 9.81
N ARG A 189 7.68 15.58 10.37
CA ARG A 189 9.01 14.92 10.33
C ARG A 189 8.94 13.51 10.92
N ARG A 190 8.33 13.36 12.11
CA ARG A 190 8.14 12.06 12.77
C ARG A 190 7.28 11.09 11.97
N LEU A 191 6.27 11.59 11.27
CA LEU A 191 5.48 10.77 10.36
C LEU A 191 6.30 10.32 9.16
N ILE A 192 7.08 11.20 8.53
CA ILE A 192 7.98 10.83 7.43
C ILE A 192 8.97 9.77 7.89
N ASP A 193 9.57 9.93 9.09
CA ASP A 193 10.45 8.95 9.71
C ASP A 193 9.79 7.57 9.80
N LEU A 194 8.60 7.49 10.42
CA LEU A 194 7.83 6.26 10.57
C LEU A 194 7.49 5.62 9.21
N PHE A 195 6.98 6.41 8.28
CA PHE A 195 6.52 5.92 6.98
C PHE A 195 7.67 5.39 6.15
N LEU A 196 8.82 6.07 6.15
CA LEU A 196 9.97 5.64 5.36
C LEU A 196 10.48 4.28 5.82
N VAL A 197 10.72 4.10 7.13
CA VAL A 197 11.20 2.80 7.64
C VAL A 197 10.16 1.70 7.47
N SER A 198 8.88 2.01 7.66
CA SER A 198 7.80 1.04 7.48
C SER A 198 7.67 0.56 6.04
N VAL A 199 7.80 1.48 5.07
CA VAL A 199 7.77 1.12 3.64
C VAL A 199 8.98 0.29 3.23
N LEU A 200 10.19 0.61 3.72
CA LEU A 200 11.38 -0.18 3.44
C LEU A 200 11.33 -1.59 4.04
N LEU A 201 10.62 -1.77 5.14
CA LEU A 201 10.40 -3.09 5.76
C LEU A 201 9.36 -3.94 5.03
N ASP A 202 8.46 -3.31 4.26
CA ASP A 202 7.39 -3.99 3.52
C ASP A 202 7.85 -4.64 2.22
N ALA A 203 8.80 -5.55 2.36
CA ALA A 203 9.01 -6.62 1.41
C ALA A 203 8.16 -7.85 1.83
N GLY A 204 7.92 -8.77 0.90
CA GLY A 204 7.14 -9.98 1.18
C GLY A 204 7.64 -10.73 2.43
N ALA A 205 6.76 -10.91 3.42
CA ALA A 205 7.07 -11.53 4.71
C ALA A 205 7.01 -13.08 4.69
N GLY A 206 6.94 -13.67 3.50
CA GLY A 206 6.59 -15.08 3.34
C GLY A 206 5.15 -15.40 3.72
N MET A 207 4.81 -16.69 3.75
CA MET A 207 3.46 -17.17 4.06
C MET A 207 3.29 -17.64 5.51
N LYS A 208 4.40 -17.85 6.23
CA LYS A 208 4.39 -18.37 7.61
C LYS A 208 4.40 -17.28 8.67
N TRP A 209 5.12 -16.18 8.42
CA TRP A 209 5.31 -15.12 9.41
C TRP A 209 3.99 -14.47 9.84
N GLN A 210 3.87 -14.22 11.14
CA GLN A 210 2.74 -13.54 11.75
C GLN A 210 3.25 -12.60 12.85
N TYR A 211 2.53 -11.51 13.08
CA TYR A 211 2.83 -10.55 14.13
C TYR A 211 1.69 -10.46 15.12
N LYS A 212 1.97 -10.68 16.41
CA LYS A 212 1.00 -10.47 17.47
C LYS A 212 1.19 -9.09 18.06
N SER A 213 0.23 -8.19 17.82
CA SER A 213 0.29 -6.82 18.34
C SER A 213 0.28 -6.80 19.87
N LYS A 214 1.21 -6.06 20.48
CA LYS A 214 1.27 -5.91 21.94
C LYS A 214 0.07 -5.12 22.48
N GLU A 215 -0.40 -4.14 21.72
CA GLU A 215 -1.50 -3.25 22.14
C GLU A 215 -2.89 -3.90 22.06
N SER A 216 -3.10 -4.85 21.14
CA SER A 216 -4.42 -5.42 20.88
C SER A 216 -4.50 -6.94 21.07
N GLY A 217 -3.37 -7.63 21.17
CA GLY A 217 -3.29 -9.09 21.21
C GLY A 217 -3.67 -9.79 19.90
N LYS A 218 -4.16 -9.05 18.91
CA LYS A 218 -4.55 -9.56 17.59
C LYS A 218 -3.32 -9.96 16.77
N VAL A 219 -3.50 -10.97 15.93
CA VAL A 219 -2.47 -11.47 15.01
C VAL A 219 -2.71 -10.91 13.62
N PHE A 220 -1.67 -10.31 13.05
CA PHE A 220 -1.64 -9.74 11.71
C PHE A 220 -0.59 -10.46 10.87
N ARG A 221 -0.72 -10.42 9.54
CA ARG A 221 0.21 -11.08 8.60
C ARG A 221 0.55 -10.15 7.45
N ARG A 222 1.57 -10.52 6.66
CA ARG A 222 1.97 -9.77 5.44
C ARG A 222 2.20 -8.28 5.74
N SER A 223 1.85 -7.40 4.80
CA SER A 223 2.07 -5.95 4.86
C SER A 223 1.37 -5.26 6.04
N GLU A 224 0.20 -5.76 6.47
CA GLU A 224 -0.49 -5.24 7.67
C GLU A 224 0.30 -5.59 8.94
N GLY A 225 0.76 -6.83 9.07
CA GLY A 225 1.59 -7.24 10.20
C GLY A 225 2.89 -6.45 10.26
N LEU A 226 3.53 -6.21 9.11
CA LEU A 226 4.74 -5.39 9.02
C LEU A 226 4.48 -3.93 9.38
N ALA A 227 3.34 -3.37 9.01
CA ALA A 227 2.95 -2.02 9.41
C ALA A 227 2.79 -1.93 10.93
N VAL A 228 2.05 -2.86 11.55
CA VAL A 228 1.88 -2.86 13.02
C VAL A 228 3.23 -3.08 13.73
N ALA A 229 4.06 -4.01 13.25
CA ALA A 229 5.37 -4.28 13.83
C ALA A 229 6.31 -3.07 13.74
N SER A 230 6.40 -2.43 12.57
CA SER A 230 7.25 -1.24 12.37
C SER A 230 6.80 -0.07 13.23
N LEU A 231 5.49 0.13 13.39
CA LEU A 231 4.95 1.14 14.31
C LEU A 231 5.31 0.85 15.77
N GLU A 232 5.11 -0.38 16.24
CA GLU A 232 5.45 -0.76 17.62
C GLU A 232 6.96 -0.65 17.87
N MET A 233 7.81 -1.05 16.91
CA MET A 233 9.26 -0.84 16.98
C MET A 233 9.65 0.65 17.02
N PHE A 234 8.99 1.47 16.21
CA PHE A 234 9.19 2.93 16.21
C PHE A 234 8.81 3.55 17.55
N LYS A 235 7.66 3.19 18.13
CA LYS A 235 7.24 3.67 19.47
C LYS A 235 8.24 3.31 20.57
N THR A 236 8.95 2.18 20.43
CA THR A 236 9.97 1.75 21.40
C THR A 236 11.34 2.41 21.22
N GLY A 237 11.53 3.28 20.23
CA GLY A 237 12.82 3.92 19.98
C GLY A 237 13.84 3.04 19.25
N LEU A 238 13.42 1.94 18.61
CA LEU A 238 14.35 1.00 17.99
C LEU A 238 15.23 1.66 16.91
N PHE A 239 14.68 2.67 16.23
CA PHE A 239 15.31 3.37 15.11
C PHE A 239 15.93 4.73 15.49
N SER A 240 15.82 5.11 16.78
CA SER A 240 16.34 6.37 17.31
C SER A 240 17.69 6.14 18.01
N SER A 241 18.60 7.12 17.90
CA SER A 241 19.80 7.18 18.73
C SER A 241 19.60 7.91 20.05
N ASP A 242 18.51 8.68 20.19
CA ASP A 242 18.17 9.48 21.36
C ASP A 242 17.06 8.80 22.19
N PRO A 243 17.36 8.34 23.42
CA PRO A 243 16.36 7.73 24.31
C PRO A 243 15.20 8.67 24.69
N GLU A 244 15.42 9.98 24.71
CA GLU A 244 14.40 10.98 25.05
C GLU A 244 13.44 11.23 23.88
N GLN A 245 13.83 10.84 22.66
CA GLN A 245 13.02 10.95 21.45
C GLN A 245 12.84 9.56 20.82
N PRO A 246 12.03 8.66 21.41
CA PRO A 246 11.84 7.31 20.88
C PRO A 246 11.08 7.31 19.55
N CYS A 247 10.15 8.26 19.35
CA CYS A 247 9.35 8.36 18.13
C CYS A 247 10.07 9.17 17.03
N GLN A 248 11.30 8.79 16.69
CA GLN A 248 12.06 9.33 15.57
C GLN A 248 12.90 8.24 14.88
N VAL A 249 13.38 8.54 13.68
CA VAL A 249 14.38 7.73 12.97
C VAL A 249 15.56 8.62 12.64
N ASP A 250 16.77 8.18 12.98
CA ASP A 250 18.00 8.90 12.62
C ASP A 250 19.12 7.95 12.21
N LYS A 251 20.11 8.48 11.48
CA LYS A 251 21.26 7.69 11.00
C LYS A 251 22.00 6.97 12.13
N GLY A 252 22.05 7.55 13.33
CA GLY A 252 22.72 6.97 14.49
C GLY A 252 21.99 5.73 14.99
N GLY A 253 20.66 5.80 15.10
CA GLY A 253 19.80 4.69 15.52
C GLY A 253 19.84 3.55 14.49
N LEU A 254 19.71 3.90 13.21
CA LEU A 254 19.75 2.93 12.11
C LEU A 254 21.10 2.19 12.01
N LYS A 255 22.25 2.87 12.21
CA LYS A 255 23.57 2.21 12.23
C LYS A 255 23.75 1.21 13.37
N LYS A 256 23.02 1.38 14.48
CA LYS A 256 23.08 0.50 15.65
C LYS A 256 22.13 -0.70 15.56
N LEU A 257 21.40 -0.84 14.45
CA LEU A 257 20.54 -1.99 14.21
C LEU A 257 21.37 -3.26 14.01
N THR A 258 20.81 -4.36 14.48
CA THR A 258 21.36 -5.70 14.25
C THR A 258 20.24 -6.64 13.89
N THR A 259 20.57 -7.74 13.21
CA THR A 259 19.59 -8.76 12.83
C THR A 259 18.85 -9.30 14.05
N ASN A 260 19.53 -9.43 15.20
CA ASN A 260 18.91 -9.87 16.46
C ASN A 260 17.91 -8.86 17.02
N LYS A 261 18.20 -7.55 16.95
CA LYS A 261 17.26 -6.51 17.36
C LYS A 261 16.02 -6.50 16.46
N MET A 262 16.22 -6.61 15.15
CA MET A 262 15.14 -6.70 14.17
C MET A 262 14.31 -7.97 14.34
N ALA A 263 14.95 -9.12 14.57
CA ALA A 263 14.26 -10.39 14.86
C ALA A 263 13.33 -10.26 16.06
N LYS A 264 13.82 -9.67 17.17
CA LYS A 264 13.01 -9.44 18.38
C LYS A 264 11.83 -8.51 18.08
N GLY A 265 12.06 -7.40 17.38
CA GLY A 265 11.01 -6.45 17.03
C GLY A 265 9.95 -7.02 16.07
N LEU A 266 10.36 -7.90 15.16
CA LEU A 266 9.50 -8.62 14.21
C LEU A 266 8.95 -9.96 14.74
N GLN A 267 9.26 -10.33 16.00
CA GLN A 267 8.84 -11.60 16.62
C GLN A 267 9.29 -12.85 15.84
N VAL A 268 10.47 -12.81 15.24
CA VAL A 268 11.01 -13.92 14.44
C VAL A 268 11.57 -15.01 15.35
N THR A 269 11.09 -16.23 15.16
CA THR A 269 11.60 -17.47 15.78
C THR A 269 11.72 -18.56 14.71
N GLU A 270 12.20 -19.74 15.08
CA GLU A 270 12.25 -20.89 14.15
C GLU A 270 10.85 -21.30 13.66
N GLU A 271 9.84 -21.18 14.53
CA GLU A 271 8.43 -21.47 14.23
C GLU A 271 7.71 -20.31 13.54
N ASN A 272 8.24 -19.09 13.65
CA ASN A 272 7.71 -17.88 13.03
C ASN A 272 8.76 -17.19 12.12
N PRO A 273 9.28 -17.86 11.08
CA PRO A 273 10.34 -17.32 10.24
C PRO A 273 9.80 -16.24 9.31
N ILE A 274 10.61 -15.21 9.04
CA ILE A 274 10.34 -14.19 8.02
C ILE A 274 11.38 -14.25 6.91
N ASP A 275 10.91 -14.20 5.66
CA ASP A 275 11.79 -14.20 4.49
C ASP A 275 12.57 -12.87 4.39
N GLY A 276 13.90 -12.95 4.29
CA GLY A 276 14.76 -11.78 4.04
C GLY A 276 14.95 -10.85 5.24
N LEU A 277 14.99 -11.40 6.46
CA LEU A 277 15.28 -10.63 7.69
C LEU A 277 16.62 -9.87 7.61
N GLU A 278 17.68 -10.54 7.17
CA GLU A 278 19.01 -9.94 7.03
C GLU A 278 19.00 -8.82 5.98
N GLY A 279 18.37 -9.06 4.83
CA GLY A 279 18.24 -8.06 3.77
C GLY A 279 17.52 -6.80 4.23
N ARG A 280 16.45 -6.92 5.03
CA ARG A 280 15.75 -5.77 5.64
C ARG A 280 16.61 -5.01 6.62
N THR A 281 17.34 -5.73 7.45
CA THR A 281 18.25 -5.14 8.45
C THR A 281 19.35 -4.34 7.73
N ASN A 282 20.00 -4.95 6.75
CA ASN A 282 21.06 -4.31 5.96
C ASN A 282 20.53 -3.14 5.12
N LEU A 283 19.29 -3.21 4.64
CA LEU A 283 18.65 -2.09 3.94
C LEU A 283 18.49 -0.87 4.86
N LEU A 284 18.04 -1.06 6.11
CA LEU A 284 17.93 0.02 7.08
C LEU A 284 19.30 0.56 7.53
N ILE A 285 20.31 -0.31 7.66
CA ILE A 285 21.68 0.12 7.95
C ILE A 285 22.24 0.97 6.80
N ARG A 286 22.03 0.55 5.54
CA ARG A 286 22.42 1.33 4.34
C ARG A 286 21.65 2.63 4.19
N LEU A 287 20.38 2.66 4.62
CA LEU A 287 19.64 3.92 4.69
C LEU A 287 20.39 4.94 5.57
N ALA A 288 21.01 4.51 6.66
CA ALA A 288 21.80 5.40 7.51
C ALA A 288 23.01 6.04 6.80
N GLU A 289 23.57 5.38 5.78
CA GLU A 289 24.61 5.95 4.92
C GLU A 289 24.03 6.99 3.97
N ALA A 290 22.86 6.71 3.36
CA ALA A 290 22.16 7.66 2.50
C ALA A 290 21.72 8.93 3.25
N LEU A 291 21.38 8.81 4.53
CA LEU A 291 21.01 9.91 5.42
C LEU A 291 22.20 10.77 5.88
N GLN A 292 23.42 10.51 5.38
CA GLN A 292 24.59 11.35 5.70
C GLN A 292 24.58 12.72 5.03
N ASN A 293 23.80 12.90 3.95
CA ASN A 293 23.69 14.20 3.29
C ASN A 293 22.96 15.19 4.20
N GLN A 294 23.73 16.08 4.84
CA GLN A 294 23.23 17.04 5.83
C GLN A 294 22.39 18.14 5.22
N ASP A 295 22.58 18.45 3.94
CA ASP A 295 21.81 19.49 3.25
C ASP A 295 20.34 19.07 3.11
N ILE A 296 20.10 17.76 2.95
CA ILE A 296 18.76 17.19 2.78
C ILE A 296 18.19 16.68 4.11
N PHE A 297 19.00 15.99 4.91
CA PHE A 297 18.53 15.22 6.07
C PHE A 297 18.98 15.81 7.42
N GLY A 298 19.48 17.03 7.41
CA GLY A 298 19.94 17.73 8.61
C GLY A 298 21.15 17.07 9.29
N LYS A 299 21.57 17.66 10.41
CA LYS A 299 22.75 17.20 11.17
C LYS A 299 22.56 15.80 11.74
N GLN A 300 21.36 15.50 12.21
CA GLN A 300 21.01 14.20 12.78
C GLN A 300 20.80 13.13 11.71
N GLY A 301 20.62 13.51 10.44
CA GLY A 301 20.38 12.56 9.36
C GLY A 301 19.04 11.87 9.54
N ARG A 302 17.96 12.63 9.67
CA ARG A 302 16.59 12.10 9.78
C ARG A 302 15.92 12.11 8.42
N PRO A 303 15.17 11.06 8.06
CA PRO A 303 14.28 11.11 6.91
C PRO A 303 13.35 12.32 6.90
N GLY A 304 12.79 12.67 8.05
CA GLY A 304 11.84 13.76 8.23
C GLY A 304 12.40 15.14 7.93
N ASP A 305 13.71 15.35 8.10
CA ASP A 305 14.37 16.64 7.83
C ASP A 305 14.35 16.98 6.32
N MET A 306 14.03 16.01 5.44
CA MET A 306 13.73 16.27 4.04
C MET A 306 12.60 17.29 3.87
N LEU A 307 11.66 17.37 4.82
CA LEU A 307 10.61 18.38 4.82
C LEU A 307 11.20 19.79 4.78
N ASP A 308 12.24 20.05 5.57
CA ASP A 308 12.86 21.38 5.65
C ASP A 308 13.60 21.71 4.36
N TYR A 309 14.32 20.74 3.80
CA TYR A 309 14.95 20.87 2.49
C TYR A 309 13.92 21.21 1.40
N LEU A 310 12.80 20.49 1.36
CA LEU A 310 11.74 20.72 0.38
C LEU A 310 11.10 22.11 0.55
N LEU A 311 10.82 22.53 1.78
CA LEU A 311 10.24 23.86 2.05
C LEU A 311 11.20 25.00 1.70
N ALA A 312 12.50 24.82 1.88
CA ALA A 312 13.52 25.80 1.55
C ALA A 312 13.92 25.80 0.06
N HIS A 313 13.55 24.76 -0.70
CA HIS A 313 14.00 24.61 -2.08
C HIS A 313 13.42 25.72 -2.99
N PRO A 314 14.23 26.41 -3.81
CA PRO A 314 13.77 27.55 -4.63
C PRO A 314 12.64 27.23 -5.62
N SER A 315 12.51 25.97 -6.03
CA SER A 315 11.44 25.52 -6.93
C SER A 315 10.13 25.17 -6.21
N THR A 316 10.07 25.28 -4.88
CA THR A 316 8.89 24.91 -4.12
C THR A 316 7.87 26.04 -4.17
N HIS A 317 6.73 25.75 -4.79
CA HIS A 317 5.59 26.66 -4.83
C HIS A 317 4.66 26.39 -3.65
N VAL A 318 4.63 27.31 -2.68
CA VAL A 318 3.69 27.26 -1.57
C VAL A 318 2.33 27.74 -2.07
N ALA A 319 1.39 26.82 -2.25
CA ALA A 319 0.00 27.13 -2.52
C ALA A 319 -0.85 26.93 -1.25
N ALA A 320 -1.76 27.86 -0.97
CA ALA A 320 -2.71 27.75 0.14
C ALA A 320 -3.75 26.63 -0.05
N VAL A 321 -3.83 26.07 -1.26
CA VAL A 321 -4.73 24.96 -1.63
C VAL A 321 -3.87 23.73 -1.94
N PRO A 322 -4.20 22.54 -1.41
CA PRO A 322 -3.52 21.31 -1.77
C PRO A 322 -3.53 21.12 -3.30
N ILE A 323 -2.36 21.26 -3.94
CA ILE A 323 -2.21 21.20 -5.41
C ILE A 323 -2.58 19.79 -5.92
N ILE A 324 -2.39 18.77 -5.09
CA ILE A 324 -2.77 17.39 -5.36
C ILE A 324 -3.51 16.87 -4.14
N LEU A 325 -4.84 16.97 -4.15
CA LEU A 325 -5.61 15.87 -3.58
C LEU A 325 -5.16 14.63 -4.37
N LEU A 326 -4.59 13.63 -3.69
CA LEU A 326 -4.31 12.33 -4.30
C LEU A 326 -5.63 11.73 -4.77
N ARG A 327 -6.15 12.23 -5.91
CA ARG A 327 -7.26 11.63 -6.60
C ARG A 327 -6.77 10.23 -6.97
N PRO A 328 -7.56 9.19 -6.72
CA PRO A 328 -7.29 7.88 -7.29
C PRO A 328 -7.00 8.07 -8.76
N CYS A 329 -5.87 7.51 -9.23
CA CYS A 329 -5.43 7.56 -10.62
C CYS A 329 -6.63 7.55 -11.57
N GLY A 330 -6.71 8.57 -12.43
CA GLY A 330 -7.78 8.77 -13.39
C GLY A 330 -8.14 7.46 -14.08
N ILE A 331 -9.38 7.03 -13.85
CA ILE A 331 -10.02 6.04 -14.68
C ILE A 331 -10.67 6.83 -15.81
N HIS A 332 -10.10 6.69 -17.00
CA HIS A 332 -10.65 7.20 -18.26
C HIS A 332 -12.03 6.60 -18.56
#